data_AF-A0A524KZN7-F1
#
_entry.id   AF-A0A524KZN7-F1
#
_cell.length_a   1.000
_cell.length_b   1.000
_cell.length_c   1.000
_cell.angle_alpha   90.00
_cell.angle_beta   90.00
_cell.angle_gamma   90.00
#
_symmetry.space_group_name_H-M   'P 1'
#
loop_
_entity.id
_entity.type
_entity.pdbx_description
1 polymer ?
#
loop_
_entity_poly.entity_id
_entity_poly.type
_entity_poly.pdbx_seq_one_letter_code
_entity_poly.pdbx_strand_id
1 'polypeptide(L)'
;MNRHFTIILNPIADQGNAKKKIPIIEEFFSKNTTDFKLILTEGIGHATSIAATSAQIPDHVIVAAGGDGTSNEVINGLMLNSHKLESSSIHQNCLQFGVLPIGRGNDFAFGAGVPQHLTESMRLLLDGSFYPIDVGLITGGDFPKGRYFGNGVGIGYDA
;
A
#
# COMPACT_ATOMS: atom_id res chain seq x y z
N MET A 1 -19.76 -0.84 7.65
CA MET A 1 -19.39 -1.57 6.43
C MET A 1 -18.32 -2.58 6.82
N ASN A 2 -18.48 -3.85 6.46
CA ASN A 2 -17.35 -4.79 6.57
C ASN A 2 -16.37 -4.44 5.46
N ARG A 3 -15.12 -4.16 5.82
CA ARG A 3 -14.02 -3.92 4.88
C ARG A 3 -13.16 -5.17 4.81
N HIS A 4 -12.75 -5.53 3.61
CA HIS A 4 -11.77 -6.58 3.38
C HIS A 4 -10.37 -5.96 3.44
N PHE A 5 -9.40 -6.60 4.10
CA PHE A 5 -8.01 -6.11 4.16
C PHE A 5 -7.05 -7.06 3.44
N THR A 6 -6.25 -6.53 2.49
CA THR A 6 -5.09 -7.25 1.95
C THR A 6 -3.83 -6.60 2.48
N ILE A 7 -3.16 -7.24 3.41
CA ILE A 7 -1.89 -6.76 3.98
C ILE A 7 -0.75 -7.39 3.17
N ILE A 8 -0.07 -6.57 2.39
CA ILE A 8 1.05 -6.97 1.54
C ILE A 8 2.34 -6.65 2.28
N LEU A 9 2.94 -7.66 2.90
CA LEU A 9 4.13 -7.50 3.72
C LEU A 9 5.40 -7.82 2.94
N ASN A 10 6.35 -6.90 2.94
CA ASN A 10 7.70 -7.16 2.46
C ASN A 10 8.54 -7.78 3.58
N PRO A 11 8.85 -9.08 3.53
CA PRO A 11 9.52 -9.76 4.64
C PRO A 11 10.99 -9.38 4.79
N ILE A 12 11.61 -8.77 3.77
CA ILE A 12 13.01 -8.30 3.84
C ILE A 12 13.12 -6.81 4.22
N ALA A 13 11.99 -6.11 4.41
CA ALA A 13 11.99 -4.74 4.89
C ALA A 13 12.66 -4.63 6.28
N ASP A 14 13.31 -3.50 6.54
CA ASP A 14 14.12 -3.25 7.73
C ASP A 14 15.11 -4.39 8.07
N GLN A 15 15.98 -4.76 7.12
CA GLN A 15 16.96 -5.85 7.32
C GLN A 15 16.33 -7.21 7.64
N GLY A 16 15.10 -7.44 7.22
CA GLY A 16 14.34 -8.64 7.54
C GLY A 16 13.66 -8.63 8.92
N ASN A 17 13.75 -7.54 9.68
CA ASN A 17 13.01 -7.40 10.94
C ASN A 17 11.50 -7.31 10.72
N ALA A 18 11.03 -6.98 9.50
CA ALA A 18 9.62 -6.97 9.16
C ALA A 18 8.93 -8.32 9.44
N LYS A 19 9.61 -9.45 9.24
CA LYS A 19 9.08 -10.79 9.59
C LYS A 19 8.66 -10.91 11.05
N LYS A 20 9.37 -10.23 11.96
CA LYS A 20 9.06 -10.24 13.40
C LYS A 20 7.74 -9.53 13.72
N LYS A 21 7.20 -8.75 12.78
CA LYS A 21 5.92 -8.04 12.93
C LYS A 21 4.72 -8.89 12.50
N ILE A 22 4.93 -10.00 11.78
CA ILE A 22 3.85 -10.87 11.29
C ILE A 22 2.93 -11.33 12.44
N PRO A 23 3.43 -11.90 13.56
CA PRO A 23 2.54 -12.35 14.64
C PRO A 23 1.75 -11.20 15.27
N ILE A 24 2.35 -10.02 15.35
CA ILE A 24 1.71 -8.82 15.92
C ILE A 24 0.56 -8.35 15.02
N ILE A 25 0.77 -8.35 13.70
CA ILE A 25 -0.25 -7.96 12.72
C ILE A 25 -1.39 -9.00 12.72
N GLU A 26 -1.06 -10.29 12.64
CA GLU A 26 -2.06 -11.36 12.65
C GLU A 26 -2.87 -11.36 13.93
N GLU A 27 -2.24 -11.24 15.09
CA GLU A 27 -2.93 -11.16 16.38
C GLU A 27 -3.85 -9.94 16.45
N PHE A 28 -3.35 -8.77 16.03
CA PHE A 28 -4.13 -7.54 16.05
C PHE A 28 -5.36 -7.64 15.14
N PHE A 29 -5.18 -8.01 13.88
CA PHE A 29 -6.30 -8.09 12.94
C PHE A 29 -7.28 -9.18 13.36
N SER A 30 -6.83 -10.38 13.73
CA SER A 30 -7.72 -11.47 14.15
C SER A 30 -8.59 -11.13 15.37
N LYS A 31 -8.12 -10.25 16.27
CA LYS A 31 -8.88 -9.78 17.43
C LYS A 31 -9.91 -8.70 17.10
N ASN A 32 -9.72 -7.95 16.02
CA ASN A 32 -10.49 -6.74 15.73
C ASN A 32 -11.28 -6.81 14.41
N THR A 33 -11.00 -7.77 13.53
CA THR A 33 -11.74 -8.05 12.30
C THR A 33 -11.53 -9.50 11.84
N THR A 34 -12.53 -10.09 11.21
CA THR A 34 -12.42 -11.45 10.65
C THR A 34 -12.00 -11.45 9.18
N ASP A 35 -11.86 -10.28 8.56
CA ASP A 35 -11.80 -10.16 7.11
C ASP A 35 -10.49 -9.54 6.63
N PHE A 36 -9.42 -10.31 6.78
CA PHE A 36 -8.10 -9.91 6.32
C PHE A 36 -7.31 -11.09 5.78
N LYS A 37 -6.39 -10.79 4.86
CA LYS A 37 -5.34 -11.71 4.42
C LYS A 37 -3.98 -11.02 4.51
N LEU A 38 -2.99 -11.72 5.05
CA LEU A 38 -1.59 -11.29 5.04
C LEU A 38 -0.85 -12.08 3.97
N ILE A 39 -0.24 -11.38 3.01
CA ILE A 39 0.50 -11.98 1.90
C ILE A 39 1.94 -11.46 1.95
N LEU A 40 2.90 -12.39 1.90
CA LEU A 40 4.32 -12.04 1.85
C LEU A 40 4.76 -11.82 0.40
N THR A 41 5.47 -10.74 0.13
CA THR A 41 6.11 -10.54 -1.17
C THR A 41 7.30 -11.48 -1.33
N GLU A 42 7.59 -11.87 -2.57
CA GLU A 42 8.66 -12.82 -2.91
C GLU A 42 9.84 -12.12 -3.62
N GLY A 43 9.64 -10.90 -4.10
CA GLY A 43 10.64 -10.13 -4.83
C GLY A 43 10.07 -8.83 -5.37
N ILE A 44 10.91 -8.13 -6.14
CA ILE A 44 10.58 -6.85 -6.77
C ILE A 44 9.36 -7.03 -7.69
N GLY A 45 8.39 -6.13 -7.56
CA GLY A 45 7.16 -6.10 -8.35
C GLY A 45 6.06 -7.06 -7.87
N HIS A 46 6.33 -7.92 -6.88
CA HIS A 46 5.30 -8.82 -6.37
C HIS A 46 4.19 -8.04 -5.65
N ALA A 47 4.53 -6.96 -4.93
CA ALA A 47 3.51 -6.16 -4.25
C ALA A 47 2.57 -5.47 -5.25
N THR A 48 3.12 -5.01 -6.38
CA THR A 48 2.36 -4.48 -7.53
C THR A 48 1.33 -5.49 -8.03
N SER A 49 1.74 -6.74 -8.28
CA SER A 49 0.86 -7.79 -8.79
C SER A 49 -0.26 -8.14 -7.82
N ILE A 50 0.06 -8.27 -6.52
CA ILE A 50 -0.93 -8.56 -5.47
C ILE A 50 -1.94 -7.41 -5.35
N ALA A 51 -1.47 -6.16 -5.35
CA ALA A 51 -2.31 -4.98 -5.27
C ALA A 51 -3.23 -4.86 -6.48
N ALA A 52 -2.71 -5.03 -7.70
CA ALA A 52 -3.50 -4.98 -8.94
C ALA A 52 -4.60 -6.04 -9.01
N THR A 53 -4.37 -7.21 -8.40
CA THR A 53 -5.38 -8.27 -8.34
C THR A 53 -6.41 -7.97 -7.25
N SER A 54 -5.97 -7.54 -6.08
CA SER A 54 -6.85 -7.30 -4.92
C SER A 54 -7.73 -6.06 -5.10
N ALA A 55 -7.26 -5.05 -5.84
CA ALA A 55 -8.01 -3.84 -6.19
C ALA A 55 -9.29 -4.08 -7.02
N GLN A 56 -9.45 -5.27 -7.58
CA GLN A 56 -10.66 -5.64 -8.33
C GLN A 56 -11.83 -6.04 -7.40
N ILE A 57 -11.53 -6.25 -6.11
CA ILE A 57 -12.52 -6.62 -5.11
C ILE A 57 -13.15 -5.34 -4.55
N PRO A 58 -14.49 -5.21 -4.51
CA PRO A 58 -15.15 -4.06 -3.92
C PRO A 58 -14.87 -3.92 -2.42
N ASP A 59 -14.85 -2.68 -1.93
CA ASP A 59 -14.69 -2.36 -0.49
C ASP A 59 -13.41 -2.97 0.13
N HIS A 60 -12.37 -3.15 -0.68
CA HIS A 60 -11.09 -3.73 -0.28
C HIS A 60 -10.08 -2.63 0.07
N VAL A 61 -9.53 -2.68 1.28
CA VAL A 61 -8.36 -1.90 1.69
C VAL A 61 -7.10 -2.69 1.39
N ILE A 62 -6.25 -2.15 0.52
CA ILE A 62 -4.95 -2.72 0.20
C ILE A 62 -3.90 -2.01 1.06
N VAL A 63 -3.15 -2.77 1.85
CA VAL A 63 -2.25 -2.24 2.88
C VAL A 63 -0.81 -2.64 2.54
N ALA A 64 0.07 -1.66 2.33
CA ALA A 64 1.51 -1.90 2.21
C ALA A 64 2.14 -2.01 3.61
N ALA A 65 2.78 -3.14 3.91
CA ALA A 65 3.50 -3.36 5.16
C ALA A 65 5.01 -3.49 4.88
N GLY A 66 5.72 -2.37 4.95
CA GLY A 66 7.11 -2.26 4.51
C GLY A 66 7.60 -0.82 4.59
N GLY A 67 8.53 -0.45 3.70
CA GLY A 67 9.00 0.93 3.53
C GLY A 67 8.47 1.59 2.25
N ASP A 68 9.10 2.68 1.82
CA ASP A 68 8.69 3.46 0.65
C ASP A 68 8.63 2.64 -0.64
N GLY A 69 9.59 1.73 -0.87
CA GLY A 69 9.57 0.85 -2.05
C GLY A 69 8.35 -0.06 -2.10
N THR A 70 7.94 -0.64 -0.97
CA THR A 70 6.74 -1.47 -0.87
C THR A 70 5.48 -0.63 -1.09
N SER A 71 5.42 0.57 -0.50
CA SER A 71 4.33 1.52 -0.73
C SER A 71 4.23 1.92 -2.20
N ASN A 72 5.36 2.20 -2.86
CA ASN A 72 5.41 2.56 -4.28
C ASN A 72 4.93 1.42 -5.19
N GLU A 73 5.33 0.17 -4.93
CA GLU A 73 4.83 -0.98 -5.68
C GLU A 73 3.31 -1.14 -5.54
N VAL A 74 2.77 -1.02 -4.33
CA VAL A 74 1.32 -1.09 -4.09
C VAL A 74 0.59 0.04 -4.82
N ILE A 75 1.07 1.29 -4.74
CA ILE A 75 0.51 2.42 -5.49
C ILE A 75 0.45 2.11 -6.99
N ASN A 76 1.55 1.61 -7.57
CA ASN A 76 1.57 1.26 -8.99
C ASN A 76 0.54 0.17 -9.31
N GLY A 77 0.39 -0.85 -8.45
CA GLY A 77 -0.59 -1.91 -8.64
C GLY A 77 -2.04 -1.41 -8.58
N LEU A 78 -2.35 -0.51 -7.64
CA LEU A 78 -3.65 0.16 -7.57
C LEU A 78 -3.95 0.94 -8.85
N MET A 79 -2.97 1.74 -9.30
CA MET A 79 -3.14 2.62 -10.45
C MET A 79 -3.28 1.88 -11.79
N LEU A 80 -2.85 0.62 -11.90
CA LEU A 80 -3.13 -0.21 -13.08
C LEU A 80 -4.63 -0.42 -13.33
N ASN A 81 -5.47 -0.29 -12.30
CA ASN A 81 -6.92 -0.42 -12.43
C ASN A 81 -7.66 0.94 -12.44
N SER A 82 -6.97 2.06 -12.25
CA SER A 82 -7.58 3.40 -12.15
C SER A 82 -8.44 3.77 -13.36
N HIS A 83 -7.94 3.54 -14.59
CA HIS A 83 -8.69 3.84 -15.82
C HIS A 83 -9.95 2.99 -16.04
N LYS A 84 -10.03 1.78 -15.44
CA LYS A 84 -11.24 0.94 -15.52
C LYS A 84 -12.38 1.50 -14.65
N LEU A 85 -12.02 2.20 -13.57
CA LEU A 85 -12.97 2.81 -12.65
C LEU A 85 -13.60 4.08 -13.25
N GLU A 86 -12.86 4.83 -14.07
CA GLU A 86 -13.37 6.03 -14.76
C GLU A 86 -14.48 5.71 -15.79
N SER A 87 -14.46 4.52 -16.39
CA SER A 87 -15.43 4.09 -17.42
C SER A 87 -16.68 3.40 -16.85
N SER A 88 -16.72 3.17 -15.54
CA SER A 88 -17.83 2.52 -14.84
C SER A 88 -18.65 3.59 -14.13
N SER A 89 -19.96 3.68 -14.35
CA SER A 89 -20.87 4.58 -13.60
C SER A 89 -20.92 4.30 -12.08
N ILE A 90 -20.07 3.41 -11.59
CA ILE A 90 -19.86 3.07 -10.19
C ILE A 90 -18.78 4.00 -9.64
N HIS A 91 -19.18 5.23 -9.35
CA HIS A 91 -18.42 6.20 -8.56
C HIS A 91 -18.12 5.75 -7.11
N GLN A 92 -18.43 4.48 -6.76
CA GLN A 92 -18.43 3.98 -5.38
C GLN A 92 -17.24 3.09 -5.00
N ASN A 93 -16.41 2.65 -5.95
CA ASN A 93 -15.26 1.80 -5.61
C ASN A 93 -13.96 2.62 -5.63
N CYS A 94 -13.83 3.55 -4.68
CA CYS A 94 -12.58 4.28 -4.47
C CYS A 94 -11.50 3.29 -4.03
N LEU A 95 -10.36 3.28 -4.71
CA LEU A 95 -9.21 2.45 -4.33
C LEU A 95 -8.73 2.86 -2.94
N GLN A 96 -8.94 2.01 -1.93
CA GLN A 96 -8.52 2.30 -0.56
C GLN A 96 -7.10 1.77 -0.32
N PHE A 97 -6.19 2.69 -0.02
CA PHE A 97 -4.79 2.40 0.26
C PHE A 97 -4.46 2.68 1.73
N GLY A 98 -3.72 1.77 2.35
CA GLY A 98 -3.22 1.88 3.71
C GLY A 98 -1.73 1.54 3.81
N VAL A 99 -1.07 1.99 4.88
CA VAL A 99 0.36 1.71 5.10
C VAL A 99 0.62 1.33 6.55
N LEU A 100 1.42 0.28 6.72
CA LEU A 100 2.08 -0.07 7.98
C LEU A 100 3.57 0.26 7.85
N PRO A 101 4.07 1.32 8.51
CA PRO A 101 5.45 1.82 8.35
C PRO A 101 6.44 0.92 9.08
N ILE A 102 6.87 -0.16 8.43
CA ILE A 102 7.77 -1.18 8.98
C ILE A 102 9.19 -1.02 8.41
N GLY A 103 9.38 -0.23 7.35
CA GLY A 103 10.67 0.03 6.74
C GLY A 103 11.59 0.93 7.58
N ARG A 104 12.83 1.13 7.10
CA ARG A 104 13.78 2.08 7.70
C ARG A 104 13.44 3.54 7.37
N GLY A 105 13.10 3.78 6.11
CA GLY A 105 12.53 5.02 5.61
C GLY A 105 11.05 4.78 5.30
N ASN A 106 10.20 5.66 5.82
CA ASN A 106 8.74 5.59 5.68
C ASN A 106 8.21 6.98 5.30
N ASP A 107 8.88 7.64 4.36
CA ASP A 107 8.61 9.04 4.01
C ASP A 107 7.19 9.20 3.46
N PHE A 108 6.70 8.20 2.72
CA PHE A 108 5.31 8.17 2.25
C PHE A 108 4.33 8.14 3.42
N ALA A 109 4.56 7.24 4.39
CA ALA A 109 3.69 7.11 5.54
C ALA A 109 3.69 8.40 6.37
N PHE A 110 4.86 9.02 6.55
CA PHE A 110 5.01 10.29 7.23
C PHE A 110 4.26 11.42 6.51
N GLY A 111 4.47 11.57 5.19
CA GLY A 111 3.79 12.58 4.38
C GLY A 111 2.27 12.37 4.33
N ALA A 112 1.83 11.11 4.40
CA ALA A 112 0.42 10.72 4.49
C ALA A 112 -0.14 10.75 5.93
N GLY A 113 0.57 11.33 6.91
CA GLY A 113 0.07 11.47 8.29
C GLY A 113 -0.20 10.14 9.01
N VAL A 114 0.38 9.03 8.53
CA VAL A 114 0.23 7.71 9.16
C VAL A 114 1.10 7.65 10.41
N PRO A 115 0.55 7.22 11.57
CA PRO A 115 1.33 7.06 12.79
C PRO A 115 2.53 6.12 12.59
N GLN A 116 3.70 6.47 13.15
CA GLN A 116 4.90 5.64 13.03
C GLN A 116 4.84 4.35 13.87
N HIS A 117 4.06 4.35 14.95
CA HIS A 117 3.88 3.16 15.78
C HIS A 117 2.91 2.19 15.12
N LEU A 118 3.40 0.97 14.83
CA LEU A 118 2.66 -0.07 14.13
C LEU A 118 1.23 -0.28 14.65
N THR A 119 1.04 -0.36 15.98
CA THR A 119 -0.29 -0.54 16.59
C THR A 119 -1.23 0.62 16.28
N GLU A 120 -0.74 1.86 16.31
CA GLU A 120 -1.53 3.05 16.01
C GLU A 120 -1.88 3.13 14.52
N SER A 121 -0.95 2.75 13.63
CA SER A 121 -1.23 2.63 12.20
C SER A 121 -2.33 1.58 11.92
N MET A 122 -2.29 0.43 12.61
CA MET A 122 -3.33 -0.60 12.48
C MET A 122 -4.69 -0.14 13.03
N ARG A 123 -4.71 0.61 14.15
CA ARG A 123 -5.94 1.22 14.68
C ARG A 123 -6.56 2.21 13.68
N LEU A 124 -5.73 3.05 13.05
CA LEU A 124 -6.18 4.00 12.03
C LEU A 124 -6.84 3.29 10.83
N LEU A 125 -6.28 2.17 10.37
CA LEU A 125 -6.86 1.37 9.28
C LEU A 125 -8.25 0.81 9.62
N LEU A 126 -8.46 0.40 10.87
CA LEU A 126 -9.75 -0.14 11.31
C LEU A 126 -10.80 0.93 11.56
N ASP A 127 -10.40 2.11 12.05
CA ASP A 127 -11.25 3.29 12.15
C ASP A 127 -11.84 3.66 10.77
N GLY A 128 -11.00 3.54 9.73
CA GLY A 128 -11.42 3.69 8.34
C GLY A 128 -11.62 5.15 7.94
N SER A 129 -10.87 6.04 8.59
CA SER A 129 -10.68 7.42 8.16
C SER A 129 -9.75 7.45 6.95
N PHE A 130 -10.32 7.69 5.76
CA PHE A 130 -9.59 7.83 4.51
C PHE A 130 -9.77 9.24 3.94
N TYR A 131 -8.74 9.72 3.26
CA TYR A 131 -8.77 10.99 2.56
C TYR A 131 -8.07 10.85 1.20
N PRO A 132 -8.43 11.66 0.20
CA PRO A 132 -7.82 11.57 -1.12
C PRO A 132 -6.36 12.03 -1.08
N ILE A 133 -5.52 11.37 -1.87
CA ILE A 133 -4.12 11.77 -2.11
C ILE A 133 -3.87 11.89 -3.60
N ASP A 134 -2.98 12.80 -3.97
CA ASP A 134 -2.48 12.88 -5.33
C ASP A 134 -1.42 11.79 -5.57
N VAL A 135 -1.41 11.26 -6.80
CA VAL A 135 -0.39 10.31 -7.25
C VAL A 135 0.25 10.88 -8.51
N GLY A 136 1.58 11.01 -8.50
CA GLY A 136 2.32 11.47 -9.66
C GLY A 136 2.50 10.36 -10.69
N LEU A 137 2.56 10.74 -11.97
CA LEU A 137 2.89 9.86 -13.10
C LEU A 137 4.09 10.45 -13.85
N ILE A 138 5.14 9.65 -14.03
CA ILE A 138 6.28 10.00 -14.87
C ILE A 138 6.40 9.03 -16.05
N THR A 139 6.67 9.55 -17.24
CA THR A 139 6.86 8.77 -18.47
C THR A 139 8.22 9.08 -19.09
N GLY A 140 8.94 8.05 -19.51
CA GLY A 140 10.21 8.20 -20.22
C GLY A 140 11.20 7.07 -19.96
N GLY A 141 12.26 7.00 -20.77
CA GLY A 141 13.35 6.03 -20.63
C GLY A 141 12.84 4.59 -20.51
N ASP A 142 13.26 3.91 -19.44
CA ASP A 142 12.87 2.53 -19.09
C ASP A 142 11.38 2.35 -18.74
N PHE A 143 10.64 3.44 -18.55
CA PHE A 143 9.21 3.45 -18.25
C PHE A 143 8.40 4.17 -19.34
N PRO A 144 8.39 3.66 -20.59
CA PRO A 144 7.67 4.30 -21.71
C PRO A 144 6.15 4.27 -21.53
N LYS A 145 5.64 3.32 -20.73
CA LYS A 145 4.21 3.23 -20.35
C LYS A 145 3.86 4.05 -19.10
N GLY A 146 4.84 4.75 -18.54
CA GLY A 146 4.71 5.49 -17.30
C GLY A 146 4.95 4.65 -16.05
N ARG A 147 5.29 5.34 -14.96
CA ARG A 147 5.44 4.81 -13.61
C ARG A 147 4.84 5.80 -12.61
N TYR A 148 4.06 5.29 -11.67
CA TYR A 148 3.43 6.10 -10.63
C TYR A 148 4.35 6.29 -9.42
N PHE A 149 4.20 7.41 -8.72
CA PHE A 149 4.92 7.70 -7.48
C PHE A 149 4.05 8.44 -6.46
N GLY A 150 4.28 8.15 -5.18
CA GLY A 150 3.58 8.78 -4.05
C GLY A 150 4.41 9.76 -3.22
N ASN A 151 5.74 9.82 -3.44
CA ASN A 151 6.65 10.71 -2.69
C ASN A 151 7.21 11.80 -3.59
N GLY A 152 8.24 11.45 -4.38
CA GLY A 152 8.92 12.39 -5.27
C GLY A 152 9.75 11.67 -6.30
N VAL A 153 10.30 12.46 -7.22
CA VAL A 153 11.22 12.03 -8.27
C VAL A 153 12.48 12.89 -8.17
N GLY A 154 13.65 12.25 -8.08
CA GLY A 154 14.94 12.93 -8.13
C GLY A 154 15.46 13.00 -9.57
N ILE A 155 15.98 14.16 -9.98
CA ILE A 155 16.66 14.36 -11.26
C ILE A 155 17.91 15.21 -10.98
N GLY A 156 19.11 14.69 -11.26
CA GLY A 156 20.35 15.42 -11.04
C GLY A 156 21.50 14.53 -10.60
N TYR A 157 22.53 15.16 -10.03
CA TYR A 157 23.78 14.51 -9.63
C TYR A 157 23.74 13.91 -8.22
N ASP A 158 22.72 14.26 -7.43
CA ASP A 158 22.51 13.87 -6.02
C ASP A 158 21.20 13.10 -5.79
N ALA A 159 20.52 12.74 -6.89
CA ALA A 159 19.30 11.94 -6.89
C ALA A 159 19.56 10.45 -6.56
#